data_AF-A0A9W9IKP9-F1
#
_entry.id   AF-A0A9W9IKP9-F1
#
_cell.length_a   1.000
_cell.length_b   1.000
_cell.length_c   1.000
_cell.angle_alpha   90.00
_cell.angle_beta   90.00
_cell.angle_gamma   90.00
#
_symmetry.space_group_name_H-M   'P 1'
#
loop_
_entity.id
_entity.type
_entity.pdbx_description
1 polymer ?
#
loop_
_entity_poly.entity_id
_entity_poly.type
_entity_poly.pdbx_seq_one_letter_code
_entity_poly.pdbx_strand_id
1 'polypeptide(L)'
;MSSKVDASRPRPADTKKVHIADTQMTRQNWHKHVNWLNVFLILGIPFYGCVQALWTPLQLKTAVWAVVYYFFTGLGITAGYHRLWAHCSYSATLPLRIWLALVGGGAVEGSIRWWARGHRAHHRYTDTEKDPYSVRKGFWYSHLGWMVMKQNPKRIGRTDISDLNEDPVVIWQHRHYLKVVFGMGLIVPMLVAGLGWGDWFGGFVYAGILRIFFVQQATFCVNSLAHWLGDQPFDDRNSPRDHVITALVTLGEGYHNFHHEFPSDYRNAIEWHQYDPTKWTIWSWKQLGLAYDLKQFRANEIEKGRVQQLQKKIDQKRAKLDWGIPLDQLPVLEWDDYVEQAKNGRGLIAVAGVVHDVTDFIKDHPGGKAMISSGIGKDATAMFNGGIYYHSNAAHNLLSTMRVGVIRGGCEVEIWKRAHKENSEYVRDESGQRIIRAGAQPTKVPEPIPTADAA
;
A
#
# COMPACT_ATOMS: atom_id res chain seq x y z
N MET A 1 -28.43 -40.75 -60.63
CA MET A 1 -28.95 -40.96 -59.25
C MET A 1 -27.89 -41.69 -58.46
N SER A 2 -27.11 -41.01 -57.63
CA SER A 2 -26.24 -41.66 -56.65
C SER A 2 -25.85 -40.70 -55.54
N SER A 3 -26.00 -41.18 -54.31
CA SER A 3 -25.34 -40.76 -53.06
C SER A 3 -25.65 -39.37 -52.51
N LYS A 4 -26.66 -39.32 -51.63
CA LYS A 4 -26.93 -38.24 -50.68
C LYS A 4 -25.71 -37.96 -49.78
N VAL A 5 -25.40 -36.68 -49.64
CA VAL A 5 -24.50 -36.12 -48.64
C VAL A 5 -25.14 -36.30 -47.26
N ASP A 6 -24.54 -37.12 -46.41
CA ASP A 6 -24.94 -37.25 -45.01
C ASP A 6 -24.33 -36.09 -44.21
N ALA A 7 -25.12 -35.04 -44.04
CA ALA A 7 -24.79 -33.91 -43.20
C ALA A 7 -25.35 -34.14 -41.79
N SER A 8 -24.58 -33.73 -40.78
CA SER A 8 -24.96 -33.58 -39.36
C SER A 8 -24.74 -34.79 -38.42
N ARG A 9 -23.48 -35.18 -38.22
CA ARG A 9 -23.05 -35.54 -36.86
C ARG A 9 -22.66 -34.26 -36.11
N PRO A 10 -23.26 -33.93 -34.95
CA PRO A 10 -22.73 -32.88 -34.11
C PRO A 10 -21.31 -33.29 -33.67
N ARG A 11 -20.32 -32.42 -33.87
CA ARG A 11 -19.01 -32.61 -33.25
C ARG A 11 -19.24 -32.70 -31.74
N PRO A 12 -18.64 -33.67 -31.02
CA PRO A 12 -18.76 -33.71 -29.58
C PRO A 12 -18.33 -32.36 -29.02
N ALA A 13 -19.16 -31.79 -28.13
CA ALA A 13 -18.87 -30.53 -27.49
C ALA A 13 -17.45 -30.59 -26.93
N ASP A 14 -16.60 -29.68 -27.40
CA ASP A 14 -15.22 -29.54 -26.94
C ASP A 14 -15.29 -29.16 -25.46
N THR A 15 -15.25 -30.15 -24.59
CA THR A 15 -15.23 -29.98 -23.14
C THR A 15 -13.91 -29.29 -22.84
N LYS A 16 -13.91 -27.95 -22.83
CA LYS A 16 -12.75 -27.13 -22.49
C LYS A 16 -12.21 -27.64 -21.17
N LYS A 17 -11.10 -28.39 -21.22
CA LYS A 17 -10.43 -28.92 -20.03
C LYS A 17 -10.21 -27.77 -19.07
N VAL A 18 -10.86 -27.85 -17.91
CA VAL A 18 -10.71 -26.88 -16.83
C VAL A 18 -9.24 -26.86 -16.43
N HIS A 19 -8.65 -25.67 -16.33
CA HIS A 19 -7.24 -25.54 -15.98
C HIS A 19 -7.03 -26.08 -14.56
N ILE A 20 -5.92 -26.76 -14.28
CA ILE A 20 -5.69 -27.40 -12.96
C ILE A 20 -5.83 -26.40 -11.80
N ALA A 21 -5.37 -25.16 -12.01
CA ALA A 21 -5.49 -24.07 -11.03
C ALA A 21 -6.93 -23.68 -10.68
N ASP A 22 -7.91 -24.06 -11.50
CA ASP A 22 -9.34 -23.79 -11.28
C ASP A 22 -10.05 -24.99 -10.64
N THR A 23 -9.35 -26.10 -10.39
CA THR A 23 -9.89 -27.26 -9.69
C THR A 23 -9.57 -27.20 -8.20
N GLN A 24 -10.39 -27.82 -7.36
CA GLN A 24 -10.09 -27.92 -5.93
C GLN A 24 -8.86 -28.80 -5.69
N MET A 25 -7.94 -28.33 -4.86
CA MET A 25 -6.78 -29.10 -4.47
C MET A 25 -7.17 -30.17 -3.45
N THR A 26 -6.80 -31.42 -3.73
CA THR A 26 -7.05 -32.61 -2.93
C THR A 26 -5.76 -33.40 -2.72
N ARG A 27 -5.75 -34.35 -1.79
CA ARG A 27 -4.60 -35.25 -1.57
C ARG A 27 -4.19 -36.05 -2.82
N GLN A 28 -5.11 -36.27 -3.76
CA GLN A 28 -4.83 -37.03 -4.98
C GLN A 28 -4.27 -36.17 -6.11
N ASN A 29 -4.55 -34.86 -6.15
CA ASN A 29 -4.17 -34.00 -7.28
C ASN A 29 -3.18 -32.87 -6.93
N TRP A 30 -2.82 -32.64 -5.67
CA TRP A 30 -1.96 -31.52 -5.25
C TRP A 30 -0.68 -31.39 -6.07
N HIS A 31 -0.01 -32.51 -6.37
CA HIS A 31 1.22 -32.54 -7.16
C HIS A 31 1.04 -32.02 -8.60
N LYS A 32 -0.19 -32.04 -9.13
CA LYS A 32 -0.55 -31.48 -10.45
C LYS A 32 -0.63 -29.96 -10.42
N HIS A 33 -0.95 -29.37 -9.27
CA HIS A 33 -0.97 -27.91 -9.04
C HIS A 33 0.44 -27.34 -8.88
N VAL A 34 1.44 -28.17 -8.54
CA VAL A 34 2.82 -27.74 -8.37
C VAL A 34 3.52 -27.59 -9.73
N ASN A 35 4.26 -26.51 -9.89
CA ASN A 35 5.20 -26.30 -10.99
C ASN A 35 6.58 -26.83 -10.58
N TRP A 36 6.80 -28.12 -10.80
CA TRP A 36 8.02 -28.82 -10.40
C TRP A 36 9.31 -28.26 -11.02
N LEU A 37 9.23 -27.69 -12.22
CA LEU A 37 10.37 -27.01 -12.84
C LEU A 37 10.76 -25.79 -12.00
N ASN A 38 9.80 -24.94 -11.64
CA ASN A 38 10.07 -23.77 -10.81
C ASN A 38 10.51 -24.17 -9.39
N VAL A 39 9.96 -25.24 -8.83
CA VAL A 39 10.45 -25.79 -7.54
C VAL A 39 11.92 -26.18 -7.65
N PHE A 40 12.30 -26.92 -8.69
CA PHE A 40 13.71 -27.31 -8.88
C PHE A 40 14.62 -26.08 -9.05
N LEU A 41 14.21 -25.08 -9.85
CA LEU A 41 15.02 -23.90 -10.11
C LEU A 41 15.16 -22.99 -8.88
N ILE A 42 14.09 -22.81 -8.09
CA ILE A 42 14.06 -21.84 -6.97
C ILE A 42 14.46 -22.48 -5.63
N LEU A 43 14.23 -23.78 -5.45
CA LEU A 43 14.56 -24.49 -4.20
C LEU A 43 15.65 -25.53 -4.40
N GLY A 44 15.58 -26.31 -5.48
CA GLY A 44 16.55 -27.38 -5.76
C GLY A 44 17.96 -26.86 -6.01
N ILE A 45 18.12 -25.87 -6.90
CA ILE A 45 19.43 -25.28 -7.21
C ILE A 45 20.06 -24.58 -5.99
N PRO A 46 19.34 -23.73 -5.23
CA PRO A 46 19.90 -23.16 -4.00
C PRO A 46 20.23 -24.20 -2.94
N PHE A 47 19.39 -25.22 -2.77
CA PHE A 47 19.69 -26.34 -1.87
C PHE A 47 21.00 -27.04 -2.27
N TYR A 48 21.20 -27.31 -3.56
CA TYR A 48 22.47 -27.80 -4.07
C TYR A 48 23.62 -26.85 -3.74
N GLY A 49 23.45 -25.54 -3.91
CA GLY A 49 24.46 -24.54 -3.52
C GLY A 49 24.82 -24.60 -2.03
N CYS A 50 23.84 -24.70 -1.14
CA CYS A 50 24.06 -24.84 0.30
C CYS A 50 24.83 -26.13 0.64
N VAL A 51 24.48 -27.23 -0.02
CA VAL A 51 25.19 -28.51 0.13
C VAL A 51 26.64 -28.36 -0.35
N GLN A 52 26.89 -27.78 -1.53
CA GLN A 52 28.24 -27.57 -2.04
C GLN A 52 29.09 -26.62 -1.18
N ALA A 53 28.46 -25.64 -0.51
CA ALA A 53 29.15 -24.72 0.39
C ALA A 53 29.81 -25.44 1.59
N LEU A 54 29.33 -26.63 1.98
CA LEU A 54 29.95 -27.44 3.04
C LEU A 54 31.37 -27.92 2.68
N TRP A 55 31.68 -28.07 1.39
CA TRP A 55 32.99 -28.53 0.90
C TRP A 55 33.74 -27.46 0.10
N THR A 56 33.18 -26.27 -0.05
CA THR A 56 33.78 -25.18 -0.82
C THR A 56 34.15 -24.04 0.13
N PRO A 57 35.42 -23.89 0.55
CA PRO A 57 35.81 -22.82 1.45
C PRO A 57 35.49 -21.44 0.87
N LEU A 58 34.88 -20.55 1.66
CA LEU A 58 34.59 -19.18 1.24
C LEU A 58 35.85 -18.32 1.33
N GLN A 59 36.46 -18.02 0.18
CA GLN A 59 37.53 -17.03 0.12
C GLN A 59 36.98 -15.62 0.29
N LEU A 60 37.71 -14.75 1.00
CA LEU A 60 37.28 -13.37 1.24
C LEU A 60 37.05 -12.60 -0.08
N LYS A 61 37.91 -12.76 -1.08
CA LYS A 61 37.74 -12.12 -2.40
C LYS A 61 36.45 -12.56 -3.09
N THR A 62 36.12 -13.85 -3.01
CA THR A 62 34.86 -14.42 -3.53
C THR A 62 33.65 -13.94 -2.75
N ALA A 63 33.76 -13.80 -1.41
CA ALA A 63 32.70 -13.24 -0.59
C ALA A 63 32.39 -11.79 -0.99
N VAL A 64 33.42 -10.94 -1.10
CA VAL A 64 33.29 -9.55 -1.55
C VAL A 64 32.70 -9.49 -2.94
N TRP A 65 33.17 -10.33 -3.86
CA TRP A 65 32.63 -10.40 -5.22
C TRP A 65 31.17 -10.83 -5.25
N ALA A 66 30.77 -11.83 -4.46
CA ALA A 66 29.38 -12.25 -4.35
C ALA A 66 28.47 -11.11 -3.88
N VAL A 67 28.93 -10.31 -2.91
CA VAL A 67 28.19 -9.12 -2.43
C VAL A 67 28.14 -8.03 -3.48
N VAL A 68 29.24 -7.69 -4.15
CA VAL A 68 29.22 -6.69 -5.24
C VAL A 68 28.28 -7.13 -6.36
N TYR A 69 28.35 -8.40 -6.76
CA TYR A 69 27.52 -8.94 -7.83
C TYR A 69 26.04 -9.10 -7.42
N TYR A 70 25.76 -9.29 -6.12
CA TYR A 70 24.42 -9.16 -5.54
C TYR A 70 23.84 -7.77 -5.83
N PHE A 71 24.58 -6.70 -5.54
CA PHE A 71 24.10 -5.33 -5.82
C PHE A 71 23.97 -5.05 -7.32
N PHE A 72 24.86 -5.55 -8.18
CA PHE A 72 24.74 -5.38 -9.63
C PHE A 72 23.48 -6.04 -10.19
N THR A 73 23.24 -7.30 -9.81
CA THR A 73 22.05 -8.03 -10.26
C THR A 73 20.77 -7.46 -9.64
N GLY A 74 20.82 -7.02 -8.38
CA GLY A 74 19.76 -6.26 -7.72
C GLY A 74 19.40 -4.97 -8.44
N LEU A 75 20.39 -4.15 -8.84
CA LEU A 75 20.17 -2.95 -9.66
C LEU A 75 19.56 -3.26 -11.04
N GLY A 76 19.89 -4.42 -11.61
CA GLY A 76 19.23 -4.92 -12.82
C GLY A 76 17.72 -5.08 -12.66
N ILE A 77 17.27 -5.51 -11.47
CA ILE A 77 15.86 -5.60 -11.12
C ILE A 77 15.29 -4.23 -10.77
N THR A 78 15.84 -3.55 -9.77
CA THR A 78 15.26 -2.31 -9.22
C THR A 78 15.38 -1.12 -10.17
N ALA A 79 16.56 -0.84 -10.71
CA ALA A 79 16.73 0.25 -11.66
C ALA A 79 16.25 -0.13 -13.06
N GLY A 80 16.56 -1.34 -13.51
CA GLY A 80 16.19 -1.84 -14.83
C GLY A 80 14.74 -2.28 -14.92
N TYR A 81 14.46 -3.52 -14.54
CA TYR A 81 13.17 -4.18 -14.79
C TYR A 81 12.00 -3.37 -14.23
N HIS A 82 12.18 -2.84 -13.03
CA HIS A 82 11.16 -2.14 -12.27
C HIS A 82 11.02 -0.68 -12.71
N ARG A 83 11.99 0.17 -12.38
CA ARG A 83 11.88 1.63 -12.57
C ARG A 83 11.98 2.04 -14.04
N LEU A 84 12.87 1.44 -14.83
CA LEU A 84 13.06 1.78 -16.24
C LEU A 84 11.99 1.15 -17.14
N TRP A 85 11.82 -0.17 -17.11
CA TRP A 85 10.94 -0.87 -18.06
C TRP A 85 9.51 -1.05 -17.58
N ALA A 86 9.25 -1.36 -16.31
CA ALA A 86 7.86 -1.55 -15.85
C ALA A 86 7.13 -0.21 -15.69
N HIS A 87 7.80 0.79 -15.11
CA HIS A 87 7.19 2.09 -14.76
C HIS A 87 7.58 3.27 -15.64
N CYS A 88 8.58 3.10 -16.51
CA CYS A 88 9.06 4.17 -17.39
C CYS A 88 9.37 5.46 -16.60
N SER A 89 9.94 5.32 -15.40
CA SER A 89 10.19 6.43 -14.46
C SER A 89 11.40 7.28 -14.83
N TYR A 90 12.24 6.78 -15.73
CA TYR A 90 13.35 7.51 -16.33
C TYR A 90 13.72 6.91 -17.70
N SER A 91 14.57 7.60 -18.44
CA SER A 91 15.13 7.15 -19.71
C SER A 91 16.63 6.86 -19.56
N ALA A 92 17.16 5.92 -20.34
CA ALA A 92 18.55 5.48 -20.24
C ALA A 92 19.22 5.37 -21.61
N THR A 93 20.52 5.68 -21.65
CA THR A 93 21.36 5.46 -22.83
C THR A 93 21.43 3.96 -23.18
N LEU A 94 21.73 3.65 -24.45
CA LEU A 94 21.82 2.27 -24.92
C LEU A 94 22.84 1.41 -24.12
N PRO A 95 24.06 1.90 -23.78
CA PRO A 95 24.99 1.11 -22.97
C PRO A 95 24.43 0.76 -21.59
N LEU A 96 23.78 1.72 -20.91
CA LEU A 96 23.16 1.48 -19.61
C LEU A 96 22.01 0.47 -19.72
N ARG A 97 21.17 0.58 -20.76
CA ARG A 97 20.08 -0.38 -21.03
C ARG A 97 20.60 -1.80 -21.25
N ILE A 98 21.67 -1.97 -22.03
CA ILE A 98 22.29 -3.28 -22.26
C ILE A 98 22.85 -3.84 -20.96
N TRP A 99 23.57 -3.02 -20.18
CA TRP A 99 24.13 -3.43 -18.91
C TRP A 99 23.03 -3.89 -17.93
N LEU A 100 21.97 -3.09 -17.76
CA LEU A 100 20.81 -3.42 -16.92
C LEU A 100 20.11 -4.71 -17.39
N ALA A 101 19.98 -4.92 -18.70
CA ALA A 101 19.35 -6.11 -19.27
C ALA A 101 20.16 -7.39 -18.99
N LEU A 102 21.49 -7.29 -19.03
CA LEU A 102 22.41 -8.38 -18.74
C LEU A 102 22.41 -8.72 -17.25
N VAL A 103 22.66 -7.75 -16.37
CA VAL A 103 22.74 -8.01 -14.92
C VAL A 103 21.36 -8.36 -14.33
N GLY A 104 20.27 -7.79 -14.84
CA GLY A 104 18.90 -8.20 -14.47
C GLY A 104 18.58 -9.64 -14.90
N GLY A 105 19.08 -10.08 -16.07
CA GLY A 105 19.01 -11.49 -16.45
C GLY A 105 19.81 -12.41 -15.53
N GLY A 106 20.90 -11.90 -14.93
CA GLY A 106 21.69 -12.59 -13.91
C GLY A 106 20.99 -12.80 -12.56
N ALA A 107 19.89 -12.09 -12.28
CA ALA A 107 19.04 -12.30 -11.11
C ALA A 107 18.07 -13.49 -11.25
N VAL A 108 17.83 -13.96 -12.49
CA VAL A 108 17.02 -15.15 -12.78
C VAL A 108 15.55 -15.02 -12.32
N GLU A 109 14.91 -13.89 -12.64
CA GLU A 109 13.51 -13.59 -12.27
C GLU A 109 12.55 -13.54 -13.47
N GLY A 110 12.97 -14.08 -14.60
CA GLY A 110 12.27 -13.99 -15.88
C GLY A 110 12.87 -12.91 -16.79
N SER A 111 12.50 -12.95 -18.07
CA SER A 111 12.87 -11.89 -19.01
C SER A 111 12.23 -10.56 -18.63
N ILE A 112 12.84 -9.43 -19.02
CA ILE A 112 12.31 -8.07 -18.79
C ILE A 112 10.83 -8.01 -19.18
N ARG A 113 10.53 -8.48 -20.39
CA ARG A 113 9.18 -8.48 -20.95
C ARG A 113 8.16 -9.23 -20.07
N TRP A 114 8.53 -10.40 -19.57
CA TRP A 114 7.65 -11.21 -18.72
C TRP A 114 7.47 -10.59 -17.34
N TRP A 115 8.56 -10.12 -16.74
CA TRP A 115 8.59 -9.52 -15.40
C TRP A 115 7.79 -8.21 -15.39
N ALA A 116 8.09 -7.29 -16.30
CA ALA A 116 7.43 -5.99 -16.39
C ALA A 116 5.93 -6.12 -16.70
N ARG A 117 5.53 -7.07 -17.57
CA ARG A 117 4.11 -7.38 -17.78
C ARG A 117 3.42 -7.84 -16.48
N GLY A 118 4.06 -8.75 -15.74
CA GLY A 118 3.54 -9.24 -14.45
C GLY A 118 3.42 -8.13 -13.42
N HIS A 119 4.44 -7.27 -13.34
CA HIS A 119 4.49 -6.15 -12.41
C HIS A 119 3.49 -5.04 -12.72
N ARG A 120 3.31 -4.68 -14.00
CA ARG A 120 2.22 -3.77 -14.42
C ARG A 120 0.86 -4.35 -14.06
N ALA A 121 0.67 -5.66 -14.24
CA ALA A 121 -0.59 -6.33 -13.88
C ALA A 121 -0.83 -6.31 -12.37
N HIS A 122 0.23 -6.48 -11.57
CA HIS A 122 0.17 -6.32 -10.13
C HIS A 122 -0.30 -4.91 -9.75
N HIS A 123 0.36 -3.83 -10.18
CA HIS A 123 -0.07 -2.46 -9.86
C HIS A 123 -1.50 -2.14 -10.29
N ARG A 124 -1.90 -2.58 -11.49
CA ARG A 124 -3.24 -2.28 -12.02
C ARG A 124 -4.35 -3.02 -11.27
N TYR A 125 -4.03 -4.18 -10.72
CA TYR A 125 -5.02 -5.10 -10.15
C TYR A 125 -4.67 -5.51 -8.73
N THR A 126 -3.89 -4.68 -8.01
CA THR A 126 -3.36 -4.95 -6.66
C THR A 126 -4.46 -5.50 -5.77
N ASP A 127 -4.15 -6.57 -5.04
CA ASP A 127 -5.07 -7.20 -4.09
C ASP A 127 -6.36 -7.78 -4.70
N THR A 128 -6.43 -7.96 -6.02
CA THR A 128 -7.54 -8.67 -6.67
C THR A 128 -7.13 -10.05 -7.16
N GLU A 129 -8.11 -10.87 -7.58
CA GLU A 129 -7.84 -12.16 -8.21
C GLU A 129 -7.01 -12.08 -9.51
N LYS A 130 -6.94 -10.90 -10.13
CA LYS A 130 -6.17 -10.65 -11.35
C LYS A 130 -4.71 -10.31 -11.09
N ASP A 131 -4.35 -10.02 -9.83
CA ASP A 131 -2.97 -9.82 -9.42
C ASP A 131 -2.23 -11.18 -9.40
N PRO A 132 -1.15 -11.33 -10.19
CA PRO A 132 -0.40 -12.58 -10.31
C PRO A 132 0.22 -13.07 -9.00
N TYR A 133 0.47 -12.19 -8.02
CA TYR A 133 1.08 -12.55 -6.74
C TYR A 133 0.36 -11.92 -5.56
N SER A 134 -0.96 -11.76 -5.68
CA SER A 134 -1.85 -11.18 -4.67
C SER A 134 -1.58 -11.69 -3.26
N VAL A 135 -1.36 -10.75 -2.34
CA VAL A 135 -1.19 -11.03 -0.91
C VAL A 135 -2.45 -11.64 -0.28
N ARG A 136 -3.63 -11.44 -0.89
CA ARG A 136 -4.91 -12.01 -0.40
C ARG A 136 -4.93 -13.53 -0.39
N LYS A 137 -4.05 -14.17 -1.16
CA LYS A 137 -3.85 -15.63 -1.17
C LYS A 137 -2.92 -16.11 -0.05
N GLY A 138 -2.44 -15.20 0.79
CA GLY A 138 -1.60 -15.46 1.95
C GLY A 138 -0.14 -15.03 1.77
N PHE A 139 0.54 -14.85 2.90
CA PHE A 139 1.96 -14.46 2.94
C PHE A 139 2.85 -15.38 2.11
N TRP A 140 2.76 -16.70 2.35
CA TRP A 140 3.60 -17.68 1.65
C TRP A 140 3.30 -17.78 0.16
N TYR A 141 2.05 -17.50 -0.26
CA TYR A 141 1.71 -17.45 -1.66
C TYR A 141 2.39 -16.27 -2.36
N SER A 142 2.26 -15.06 -1.80
CA SER A 142 2.87 -13.84 -2.35
C SER A 142 4.40 -13.86 -2.29
N HIS A 143 4.99 -14.51 -1.29
CA HIS A 143 6.43 -14.68 -1.20
C HIS A 143 6.96 -15.66 -2.27
N LEU A 144 6.48 -16.91 -2.28
CA LEU A 144 7.05 -17.97 -3.12
C LEU A 144 5.99 -18.77 -3.90
N GLY A 145 4.82 -18.98 -3.31
CA GLY A 145 3.77 -19.85 -3.86
C GLY A 145 3.33 -19.48 -5.27
N TRP A 146 3.31 -18.18 -5.60
CA TRP A 146 2.94 -17.71 -6.93
C TRP A 146 3.88 -18.22 -8.03
N MET A 147 5.16 -18.49 -7.72
CA MET A 147 6.13 -19.07 -8.64
C MET A 147 6.06 -20.59 -8.70
N VAL A 148 5.88 -21.26 -7.56
CA VAL A 148 5.94 -22.73 -7.47
C VAL A 148 4.60 -23.43 -7.70
N MET A 149 3.50 -22.67 -7.74
CA MET A 149 2.17 -23.18 -8.08
C MET A 149 1.80 -22.78 -9.52
N LYS A 150 1.16 -23.69 -10.25
CA LYS A 150 0.64 -23.42 -11.59
C LYS A 150 -0.50 -22.42 -11.50
N GLN A 151 -0.35 -21.30 -12.19
CA GLN A 151 -1.40 -20.30 -12.34
C GLN A 151 -2.14 -20.50 -13.66
N ASN A 152 -3.43 -20.14 -13.70
CA ASN A 152 -4.16 -20.04 -14.97
C ASN A 152 -3.81 -18.68 -15.63
N PRO A 153 -3.11 -18.64 -16.78
CA PRO A 153 -2.74 -17.38 -17.43
C PRO A 153 -3.94 -16.51 -17.82
N LYS A 154 -5.13 -17.09 -17.96
CA LYS A 154 -6.37 -16.36 -18.27
C LYS A 154 -6.90 -15.54 -17.10
N ARG A 155 -6.48 -15.85 -15.87
CA ARG A 155 -6.87 -15.07 -14.67
C ARG A 155 -6.00 -13.83 -14.47
N ILE A 156 -4.75 -13.86 -14.95
CA ILE A 156 -3.82 -12.74 -14.78
C ILE A 156 -4.31 -11.54 -15.57
N GLY A 157 -4.33 -10.38 -14.92
CA GLY A 157 -4.75 -9.11 -15.51
C GLY A 157 -3.97 -8.76 -16.79
N ARG A 158 -4.66 -8.11 -17.74
CA ARG A 158 -4.04 -7.62 -18.98
C ARG A 158 -3.51 -6.20 -18.80
N THR A 159 -2.33 -5.97 -19.32
CA THR A 159 -1.69 -4.66 -19.36
C THR A 159 -1.13 -4.40 -20.74
N ASP A 160 -1.00 -3.11 -21.06
CA ASP A 160 -0.26 -2.73 -22.27
C ASP A 160 1.23 -3.01 -22.08
N ILE A 161 1.83 -3.55 -23.13
CA ILE A 161 3.25 -3.92 -23.23
C ILE A 161 3.78 -3.62 -24.65
N SER A 162 3.08 -2.76 -25.40
CA SER A 162 3.46 -2.31 -26.74
C SER A 162 4.90 -1.78 -26.75
N ASP A 163 5.20 -0.85 -25.85
CA ASP A 163 6.52 -0.27 -25.60
C ASP A 163 7.61 -1.32 -25.34
N LEU A 164 7.31 -2.36 -24.55
CA LEU A 164 8.25 -3.47 -24.29
C LEU A 164 8.50 -4.33 -25.53
N ASN A 165 7.53 -4.41 -26.45
CA ASN A 165 7.69 -5.15 -27.70
C ASN A 165 8.44 -4.34 -28.78
N GLU A 166 8.42 -3.01 -28.66
CA GLU A 166 9.13 -2.09 -29.56
C GLU A 166 10.58 -1.85 -29.11
N ASP A 167 10.91 -2.10 -27.84
CA ASP A 167 12.27 -2.01 -27.32
C ASP A 167 13.16 -3.18 -27.83
N PRO A 168 14.19 -2.91 -28.67
CA PRO A 168 15.04 -3.97 -29.23
C PRO A 168 15.90 -4.67 -28.18
N VAL A 169 16.30 -3.99 -27.09
CA VAL A 169 17.07 -4.59 -25.99
C VAL A 169 16.19 -5.58 -25.23
N VAL A 170 14.95 -5.21 -24.95
CA VAL A 170 13.97 -6.08 -24.27
C VAL A 170 13.67 -7.31 -25.10
N ILE A 171 13.42 -7.15 -26.41
CA ILE A 171 13.16 -8.27 -27.31
C ILE A 171 14.37 -9.19 -27.46
N TRP A 172 15.57 -8.62 -27.63
CA TRP A 172 16.81 -9.39 -27.67
C TRP A 172 16.97 -10.23 -26.38
N GLN A 173 16.81 -9.59 -25.23
CA GLN A 173 16.96 -10.24 -23.94
C GLN A 173 15.91 -11.34 -23.74
N HIS A 174 14.66 -11.11 -24.15
CA HIS A 174 13.59 -12.10 -24.08
C HIS A 174 13.89 -13.34 -24.96
N ARG A 175 14.36 -13.13 -26.20
CA ARG A 175 14.72 -14.22 -27.12
C ARG A 175 15.93 -15.02 -26.66
N HIS A 176 16.88 -14.38 -25.99
CA HIS A 176 18.13 -14.99 -25.52
C HIS A 176 18.14 -15.25 -24.02
N TYR A 177 16.99 -15.20 -23.35
CA TYR A 177 16.90 -15.15 -21.89
C TYR A 177 17.68 -16.27 -21.20
N LEU A 178 17.54 -17.52 -21.66
CA LEU A 178 18.28 -18.65 -21.07
C LEU A 178 19.80 -18.48 -21.21
N LYS A 179 20.29 -17.99 -22.35
CA LYS A 179 21.73 -17.72 -22.55
C LYS A 179 22.21 -16.62 -21.60
N VAL A 180 21.42 -15.57 -21.40
CA VAL A 180 21.72 -14.49 -20.45
C VAL A 180 21.73 -15.02 -19.01
N VAL A 181 20.76 -15.86 -18.63
CA VAL A 181 20.71 -16.49 -17.29
C VAL A 181 21.95 -17.34 -17.04
N PHE A 182 22.32 -18.24 -17.94
CA PHE A 182 23.52 -19.07 -17.74
C PHE A 182 24.80 -18.22 -17.77
N GLY A 183 24.91 -17.30 -18.73
CA GLY A 183 26.05 -16.41 -18.88
C GLY A 183 26.25 -15.51 -17.67
N MET A 184 25.28 -14.62 -17.41
CA MET A 184 25.38 -13.61 -16.36
C MET A 184 25.09 -14.16 -14.96
N GLY A 185 24.25 -15.19 -14.84
CA GLY A 185 23.90 -15.76 -13.54
C GLY A 185 24.96 -16.69 -12.96
N LEU A 186 25.66 -17.46 -13.80
CA LEU A 186 26.58 -18.51 -13.33
C LEU A 186 27.99 -18.39 -13.90
N ILE A 187 28.13 -18.19 -15.22
CA ILE A 187 29.43 -18.25 -15.90
C ILE A 187 30.28 -17.02 -15.59
N VAL A 188 29.73 -15.80 -15.70
CA VAL A 188 30.45 -14.56 -15.39
C VAL A 188 30.97 -14.51 -13.95
N PRO A 189 30.16 -14.75 -12.90
CA PRO A 189 30.69 -14.71 -11.54
C PRO A 189 31.76 -15.79 -11.28
N MET A 190 31.63 -16.97 -11.89
CA MET A 190 32.65 -18.03 -11.87
C MET A 190 33.94 -17.58 -12.56
N LEU A 191 33.86 -17.00 -13.77
CA LEU A 191 35.02 -16.54 -14.54
C LEU A 191 35.77 -15.42 -13.83
N VAL A 192 35.06 -14.46 -13.22
CA VAL A 192 35.71 -13.36 -12.49
C VAL A 192 36.52 -13.89 -11.31
N ALA A 193 35.96 -14.81 -10.53
CA ALA A 193 36.67 -15.41 -9.39
C ALA A 193 37.81 -16.34 -9.83
N GLY A 194 37.55 -17.16 -10.85
CA GLY A 194 38.52 -18.11 -11.41
C GLY A 194 39.72 -17.45 -12.07
N LEU A 195 39.49 -16.47 -12.95
CA LEU A 195 40.56 -15.73 -13.62
C LEU A 195 41.22 -14.70 -12.71
N GLY A 196 40.47 -14.11 -11.77
CA GLY A 196 40.97 -13.06 -10.88
C GLY A 196 41.84 -13.57 -9.75
N TRP A 197 41.45 -14.65 -9.08
CA TRP A 197 42.18 -15.20 -7.93
C TRP A 197 42.13 -16.74 -7.81
N GLY A 198 41.79 -17.45 -8.90
CA GLY A 198 41.86 -18.91 -8.97
C GLY A 198 40.68 -19.65 -8.34
N ASP A 199 39.64 -18.97 -7.85
CA ASP A 199 38.52 -19.58 -7.14
C ASP A 199 37.31 -19.84 -8.05
N TRP A 200 37.49 -20.75 -9.01
CA TRP A 200 36.45 -21.11 -9.98
C TRP A 200 35.18 -21.63 -9.30
N PHE A 201 35.33 -22.65 -8.46
CA PHE A 201 34.16 -23.31 -7.85
C PHE A 201 33.51 -22.43 -6.77
N GLY A 202 34.29 -21.67 -5.98
CA GLY A 202 33.74 -20.68 -5.06
C GLY A 202 32.96 -19.58 -5.79
N GLY A 203 33.46 -19.10 -6.93
CA GLY A 203 32.72 -18.15 -7.79
C GLY A 203 31.39 -18.72 -8.30
N PHE A 204 31.37 -20.00 -8.67
CA PHE A 204 30.14 -20.69 -9.10
C PHE A 204 29.14 -20.89 -7.96
N VAL A 205 29.58 -21.35 -6.79
CA VAL A 205 28.71 -21.63 -5.63
C VAL A 205 28.24 -20.35 -4.96
N TYR A 206 29.14 -19.46 -4.54
CA TYR A 206 28.82 -18.29 -3.74
C TYR A 206 28.32 -17.11 -4.58
N ALA A 207 29.09 -16.71 -5.60
CA ALA A 207 28.73 -15.56 -6.46
C ALA A 207 27.74 -15.92 -7.58
N GLY A 208 27.63 -17.21 -7.92
CA GLY A 208 26.62 -17.78 -8.82
C GLY A 208 25.36 -18.17 -8.05
N ILE A 209 25.31 -19.42 -7.57
CA ILE A 209 24.09 -20.06 -7.05
C ILE A 209 23.51 -19.34 -5.82
N LEU A 210 24.29 -19.19 -4.75
CA LEU A 210 23.78 -18.66 -3.48
C LEU A 210 23.41 -17.18 -3.61
N ARG A 211 24.18 -16.40 -4.37
CA ARG A 211 23.82 -15.01 -4.66
C ARG A 211 22.52 -14.89 -5.46
N ILE A 212 22.25 -15.75 -6.45
CA ILE A 212 20.93 -15.79 -7.14
C ILE A 212 19.82 -16.01 -6.11
N PHE A 213 19.99 -16.98 -5.21
CA PHE A 213 19.01 -17.28 -4.17
C PHE A 213 18.71 -16.05 -3.30
N PHE A 214 19.75 -15.39 -2.78
CA PHE A 214 19.55 -14.21 -1.93
C PHE A 214 18.85 -13.06 -2.67
N VAL A 215 19.20 -12.80 -3.94
CA VAL A 215 18.51 -11.76 -4.74
C VAL A 215 17.03 -12.13 -4.91
N GLN A 216 16.73 -13.38 -5.25
CA GLN A 216 15.34 -13.83 -5.39
C GLN A 216 14.55 -13.68 -4.08
N GLN A 217 15.12 -14.09 -2.94
CA GLN A 217 14.44 -13.93 -1.64
C GLN A 217 14.21 -12.45 -1.30
N ALA A 218 15.18 -11.58 -1.60
CA ALA A 218 15.00 -10.13 -1.44
C ALA A 218 13.86 -9.60 -2.31
N THR A 219 13.80 -9.97 -3.59
CA THR A 219 12.70 -9.55 -4.47
C THR A 219 11.35 -10.11 -4.00
N PHE A 220 11.30 -11.36 -3.54
CA PHE A 220 10.07 -11.98 -3.02
C PHE A 220 9.57 -11.30 -1.73
N CYS A 221 10.46 -10.72 -0.92
CA CYS A 221 10.08 -9.88 0.21
C CYS A 221 9.28 -8.64 -0.21
N VAL A 222 9.49 -8.10 -1.42
CA VAL A 222 8.69 -6.97 -1.92
C VAL A 222 7.23 -7.37 -2.06
N ASN A 223 6.96 -8.52 -2.71
CA ASN A 223 5.59 -9.01 -2.91
C ASN A 223 4.89 -9.43 -1.60
N SER A 224 5.66 -9.73 -0.54
CA SER A 224 5.15 -10.32 0.70
C SER A 224 5.31 -9.37 1.90
N LEU A 225 6.52 -9.20 2.43
CA LEU A 225 6.79 -8.34 3.58
C LEU A 225 6.31 -6.89 3.34
N ALA A 226 6.51 -6.35 2.14
CA ALA A 226 6.07 -4.99 1.81
C ALA A 226 4.54 -4.84 1.66
N HIS A 227 3.79 -5.95 1.71
CA HIS A 227 2.33 -5.98 1.77
C HIS A 227 1.81 -6.43 3.15
N TRP A 228 2.69 -6.66 4.14
CA TRP A 228 2.32 -7.16 5.48
C TRP A 228 2.82 -6.26 6.61
N LEU A 229 4.05 -5.76 6.52
CA LEU A 229 4.70 -5.00 7.59
C LEU A 229 4.88 -3.54 7.16
N GLY A 230 4.63 -2.62 8.10
CA GLY A 230 4.86 -1.19 7.91
C GLY A 230 3.62 -0.33 7.96
N ASP A 231 3.81 0.93 7.60
CA ASP A 231 2.80 1.97 7.63
C ASP A 231 2.19 2.22 6.24
N GLN A 232 1.05 2.90 6.21
CA GLN A 232 0.38 3.34 4.98
C GLN A 232 0.23 4.86 4.98
N PRO A 233 1.33 5.60 4.79
CA PRO A 233 1.32 7.06 4.91
C PRO A 233 0.65 7.79 3.75
N PHE A 234 0.42 7.15 2.61
CA PHE A 234 -0.15 7.79 1.41
C PHE A 234 -1.53 7.25 1.04
N ASP A 235 -1.73 5.93 1.08
CA ASP A 235 -3.00 5.29 0.73
C ASP A 235 -3.18 3.96 1.47
N ASP A 236 -4.39 3.63 1.94
CA ASP A 236 -4.67 2.40 2.69
C ASP A 236 -5.81 1.57 2.09
N ARG A 237 -6.17 1.83 0.82
CA ARG A 237 -7.17 1.00 0.08
C ARG A 237 -6.66 -0.40 -0.22
N ASN A 238 -5.36 -0.49 -0.49
CA ASN A 238 -4.66 -1.73 -0.77
C ASN A 238 -3.62 -2.02 0.32
N SER A 239 -3.02 -3.19 0.28
CA SER A 239 -2.06 -3.71 1.26
C SER A 239 -0.61 -3.19 1.22
N PRO A 240 -0.09 -2.49 0.20
CA PRO A 240 1.30 -1.98 0.19
C PRO A 240 1.61 -1.10 1.41
N ARG A 241 2.79 -1.28 1.98
CA ARG A 241 3.27 -0.64 3.21
C ARG A 241 4.70 -0.14 3.09
N ASP A 242 4.99 0.94 3.79
CA ASP A 242 6.33 1.50 3.94
C ASP A 242 6.98 0.92 5.19
N HIS A 243 8.15 0.28 5.03
CA HIS A 243 8.88 -0.31 6.14
C HIS A 243 10.41 -0.29 5.92
N VAL A 244 11.14 0.30 6.86
CA VAL A 244 12.60 0.51 6.73
C VAL A 244 13.39 -0.79 6.66
N ILE A 245 13.04 -1.81 7.45
CA ILE A 245 13.75 -3.11 7.41
C ILE A 245 13.48 -3.80 6.08
N THR A 246 12.24 -3.71 5.58
CA THR A 246 11.92 -4.22 4.25
C THR A 246 12.77 -3.51 3.21
N ALA A 247 12.90 -2.17 3.28
CA ALA A 247 13.73 -1.41 2.35
C ALA A 247 15.22 -1.79 2.40
N LEU A 248 15.77 -2.11 3.58
CA LEU A 248 17.15 -2.59 3.70
C LEU A 248 17.35 -3.94 3.01
N VAL A 249 16.41 -4.88 3.22
CA VAL A 249 16.46 -6.20 2.58
C VAL A 249 16.28 -6.09 1.07
N THR A 250 15.43 -5.17 0.61
CA THR A 250 14.99 -5.07 -0.79
C THR A 250 15.62 -3.92 -1.57
N LEU A 251 16.78 -3.40 -1.14
CA LEU A 251 17.52 -2.36 -1.87
C LEU A 251 16.72 -1.07 -2.16
N GLY A 252 15.86 -0.68 -1.21
CA GLY A 252 15.02 0.52 -1.27
C GLY A 252 13.57 0.26 -1.69
N GLU A 253 13.24 -0.95 -2.11
CA GLU A 253 11.89 -1.31 -2.61
C GLU A 253 10.84 -1.49 -1.51
N GLY A 254 11.22 -1.33 -0.24
CA GLY A 254 10.34 -1.47 0.93
C GLY A 254 9.54 -0.22 1.31
N TYR A 255 9.74 0.91 0.64
CA TYR A 255 8.82 2.05 0.68
C TYR A 255 7.68 1.83 -0.33
N HIS A 256 6.93 0.76 -0.10
CA HIS A 256 6.03 0.17 -1.08
C HIS A 256 4.67 0.86 -1.13
N ASN A 257 4.26 1.53 -0.03
CA ASN A 257 3.05 2.35 -0.03
C ASN A 257 3.23 3.57 -0.93
N PHE A 258 4.37 4.27 -0.80
CA PHE A 258 4.70 5.36 -1.72
C PHE A 258 4.75 4.87 -3.16
N HIS A 259 5.44 3.75 -3.40
CA HIS A 259 5.59 3.20 -4.73
C HIS A 259 4.26 2.85 -5.42
N HIS A 260 3.30 2.26 -4.69
CA HIS A 260 2.00 1.93 -5.27
C HIS A 260 1.12 3.14 -5.53
N GLU A 261 1.21 4.18 -4.70
CA GLU A 261 0.47 5.43 -4.91
C GLU A 261 1.08 6.27 -6.04
N PHE A 262 2.41 6.29 -6.17
CA PHE A 262 3.15 7.13 -7.11
C PHE A 262 4.10 6.30 -8.02
N PRO A 263 3.58 5.34 -8.81
CA PRO A 263 4.39 4.30 -9.47
C PRO A 263 5.37 4.84 -10.52
N SER A 264 5.11 6.02 -11.08
CA SER A 264 5.98 6.64 -12.09
C SER A 264 7.10 7.52 -11.49
N ASP A 265 7.17 7.70 -10.17
CA ASP A 265 8.33 8.36 -9.54
C ASP A 265 9.54 7.44 -9.64
N TYR A 266 10.71 7.96 -10.00
CA TYR A 266 11.93 7.14 -10.05
C TYR A 266 12.44 6.76 -8.65
N ARG A 267 11.87 7.35 -7.59
CA ARG A 267 12.21 7.09 -6.19
C ARG A 267 11.12 6.23 -5.57
N ASN A 268 11.51 5.27 -4.74
CA ASN A 268 10.56 4.68 -3.79
C ASN A 268 10.64 5.41 -2.44
N ALA A 269 11.84 5.85 -2.08
CA ALA A 269 12.06 6.63 -0.87
C ALA A 269 12.28 8.11 -1.20
N ILE A 270 11.38 8.99 -0.77
CA ILE A 270 11.41 10.41 -1.13
C ILE A 270 12.27 11.27 -0.21
N GLU A 271 12.45 10.86 1.04
CA GLU A 271 13.28 11.61 1.98
C GLU A 271 14.77 11.32 1.70
N TRP A 272 15.62 12.30 1.99
CA TRP A 272 17.06 12.20 1.74
C TRP A 272 17.74 11.11 2.59
N HIS A 273 17.25 10.91 3.83
CA HIS A 273 17.79 9.95 4.80
C HIS A 273 17.22 8.54 4.64
N GLN A 274 16.15 8.37 3.85
CA GLN A 274 15.55 7.06 3.63
C GLN A 274 16.43 6.22 2.68
N TYR A 275 16.66 4.97 3.07
CA TYR A 275 17.52 4.04 2.33
C TYR A 275 16.90 3.64 1.00
N ASP A 276 17.45 4.15 -0.10
CA ASP A 276 17.12 3.75 -1.46
C ASP A 276 18.38 3.87 -2.33
N PRO A 277 19.26 2.84 -2.30
CA PRO A 277 20.49 2.84 -3.09
C PRO A 277 20.21 2.93 -4.59
N THR A 278 19.06 2.43 -5.04
CA THR A 278 18.64 2.50 -6.44
C THR A 278 18.38 3.94 -6.87
N LYS A 279 17.69 4.75 -6.05
CA LYS A 279 17.50 6.19 -6.26
C LYS A 279 18.83 6.91 -6.42
N TRP A 280 19.76 6.70 -5.49
CA TRP A 280 21.06 7.38 -5.52
C TRP A 280 21.90 6.96 -6.74
N THR A 281 21.81 5.69 -7.13
CA THR A 281 22.49 5.17 -8.32
C THR A 281 21.94 5.79 -9.61
N ILE A 282 20.61 5.81 -9.78
CA ILE A 282 19.96 6.43 -10.95
C ILE A 282 20.27 7.93 -11.00
N TRP A 283 20.23 8.63 -9.87
CA TRP A 283 20.62 10.04 -9.80
C TRP A 283 22.08 10.25 -10.21
N SER A 284 23.00 9.38 -9.79
CA SER A 284 24.40 9.44 -10.18
C SER A 284 24.58 9.21 -11.68
N TRP A 285 23.87 8.23 -12.26
CA TRP A 285 23.84 8.02 -13.72
C TRP A 285 23.30 9.23 -14.48
N LYS A 286 22.36 9.98 -13.91
CA LYS A 286 21.92 11.26 -14.49
C LYS A 286 23.05 12.28 -14.55
N GLN A 287 23.84 12.42 -13.48
CA GLN A 287 24.98 13.34 -13.47
C GLN A 287 26.06 12.94 -14.50
N LEU A 288 26.19 11.64 -14.76
CA LEU A 288 27.12 11.09 -15.76
C LEU A 288 26.56 11.07 -17.19
N GLY A 289 25.33 11.55 -17.42
CA GLY A 289 24.67 11.53 -18.73
C GLY A 289 24.23 10.14 -19.22
N LEU A 290 24.22 9.13 -18.34
CA LEU A 290 23.78 7.76 -18.66
C LEU A 290 22.27 7.57 -18.51
N ALA A 291 21.64 8.36 -17.64
CA ALA A 291 20.19 8.41 -17.40
C ALA A 291 19.66 9.84 -17.59
N TYR A 292 18.39 9.98 -17.98
CA TYR A 292 17.75 11.27 -18.23
C TYR A 292 16.24 11.16 -18.00
N ASP A 293 15.51 12.28 -18.04
CA ASP A 293 14.04 12.34 -17.82
C ASP A 293 13.54 11.67 -16.52
N LEU A 294 14.30 11.78 -15.43
CA LEU A 294 13.89 11.25 -14.12
C LEU A 294 12.59 11.92 -13.66
N LYS A 295 11.51 11.14 -13.60
CA LYS A 295 10.18 11.58 -13.22
C LYS A 295 10.04 11.66 -11.71
N GLN A 296 9.48 12.77 -11.22
CA GLN A 296 9.14 12.97 -9.81
C GLN A 296 7.74 13.55 -9.72
N PHE A 297 6.96 13.08 -8.75
CA PHE A 297 5.69 13.73 -8.43
C PHE A 297 5.92 15.08 -7.74
N ARG A 298 5.00 16.01 -7.96
CA ARG A 298 5.02 17.31 -7.28
C ARG A 298 4.85 17.09 -5.79
N ALA A 299 5.67 17.76 -4.98
CA ALA A 299 5.61 17.66 -3.52
C ALA A 299 4.19 17.90 -2.96
N ASN A 300 3.44 18.83 -3.55
CA ASN A 300 2.05 19.11 -3.17
C ASN A 300 1.12 17.89 -3.31
N GLU A 301 1.26 17.07 -4.35
CA GLU A 301 0.40 15.88 -4.52
C GLU A 301 0.77 14.77 -3.52
N ILE A 302 2.06 14.63 -3.21
CA ILE A 302 2.56 13.72 -2.18
C ILE A 302 2.03 14.14 -0.80
N GLU A 303 2.12 15.43 -0.46
CA GLU A 303 1.67 15.95 0.83
C GLU A 303 0.14 15.89 0.99
N LYS A 304 -0.64 16.06 -0.10
CA LYS A 304 -2.09 15.81 -0.06
C LYS A 304 -2.39 14.38 0.42
N GLY A 305 -1.72 13.37 -0.11
CA GLY A 305 -1.89 11.98 0.32
C GLY A 305 -1.57 11.78 1.80
N ARG A 306 -0.43 12.34 2.27
CA ARG A 306 -0.06 12.31 3.69
C ARG A 306 -1.12 12.96 4.59
N VAL A 307 -1.58 14.15 4.23
CA VAL A 307 -2.59 14.89 5.00
C VAL A 307 -3.92 14.13 5.01
N GLN A 308 -4.34 13.52 3.90
CA GLN A 308 -5.54 12.69 3.84
C GLN A 308 -5.45 11.49 4.78
N GLN A 309 -4.32 10.77 4.80
CA GLN A 309 -4.10 9.65 5.73
C GLN A 309 -4.01 10.09 7.19
N LEU A 310 -3.35 11.23 7.47
CA LEU A 310 -3.32 11.82 8.81
C LEU A 310 -4.72 12.20 9.27
N GLN A 311 -5.52 12.83 8.40
CA GLN A 311 -6.91 13.18 8.70
C GLN A 311 -7.72 11.93 9.04
N LYS A 312 -7.59 10.85 8.25
CA LYS A 312 -8.25 9.56 8.53
C LYS A 312 -7.88 9.02 9.92
N LYS A 313 -6.61 9.07 10.29
CA LYS A 313 -6.14 8.65 11.64
C LYS A 313 -6.67 9.56 12.74
N ILE A 314 -6.75 10.87 12.50
CA ILE A 314 -7.35 11.84 13.43
C ILE A 314 -8.83 11.53 13.63
N ASP A 315 -9.58 11.32 12.55
CA ASP A 315 -11.01 11.03 12.58
C ASP A 315 -11.30 9.74 13.35
N GLN A 316 -10.49 8.70 13.14
CA GLN A 316 -10.56 7.45 13.91
C GLN A 316 -10.31 7.63 15.40
N LYS A 317 -9.37 8.51 15.79
CA LYS A 317 -9.13 8.83 17.20
C LYS A 317 -10.27 9.64 17.79
N ARG A 318 -10.69 10.70 17.10
CA ARG A 318 -11.78 11.57 17.53
C ARG A 318 -13.09 10.77 17.69
N ALA A 319 -13.34 9.76 16.85
CA ALA A 319 -14.52 8.89 16.91
C ALA A 319 -14.63 8.02 18.18
N LYS A 320 -13.56 7.92 18.98
CA LYS A 320 -13.54 7.18 20.25
C LYS A 320 -13.74 8.09 21.47
N LEU A 321 -13.78 9.39 21.27
CA LEU A 321 -13.94 10.39 22.33
C LEU A 321 -15.42 10.77 22.45
N ASP A 322 -15.85 11.02 23.68
CA ASP A 322 -17.15 11.62 23.93
C ASP A 322 -17.08 13.12 23.65
N TRP A 323 -17.85 13.56 22.66
CA TRP A 323 -17.99 14.97 22.32
C TRP A 323 -19.33 15.55 22.80
N GLY A 324 -20.21 14.74 23.40
CA GLY A 324 -21.61 15.04 23.67
C GLY A 324 -22.51 14.94 22.43
N ILE A 325 -23.79 15.28 22.62
CA ILE A 325 -24.83 15.12 21.60
C ILE A 325 -24.57 16.04 20.38
N PRO A 326 -24.49 15.52 19.14
CA PRO A 326 -24.30 16.33 17.93
C PRO A 326 -25.34 17.45 17.78
N LEU A 327 -24.92 18.62 17.27
CA LEU A 327 -25.78 19.81 17.20
C LEU A 327 -27.04 19.62 16.35
N ASP A 328 -26.96 18.79 15.31
CA ASP A 328 -28.07 18.46 14.43
C ASP A 328 -29.11 17.56 15.11
N GLN A 329 -28.70 16.78 16.11
CA GLN A 329 -29.55 15.90 16.92
C GLN A 329 -30.18 16.61 18.12
N LEU A 330 -29.65 17.77 18.52
CA LEU A 330 -30.21 18.54 19.62
C LEU A 330 -31.62 19.05 19.29
N PRO A 331 -32.56 19.03 20.25
CA PRO A 331 -33.87 19.63 20.07
C PRO A 331 -33.74 21.15 19.90
N VAL A 332 -34.65 21.75 19.13
CA VAL A 332 -34.78 23.21 19.08
C VAL A 332 -35.65 23.65 20.25
N LEU A 333 -35.18 24.62 21.02
CA LEU A 333 -35.88 25.19 22.17
C LEU A 333 -36.26 26.64 21.88
N GLU A 334 -37.46 27.07 22.27
CA GLU A 334 -37.75 28.51 22.34
C GLU A 334 -36.96 29.16 23.46
N TRP A 335 -36.69 30.46 23.34
CA TRP A 335 -36.02 31.22 24.39
C TRP A 335 -36.81 31.20 25.69
N ASP A 336 -38.13 31.36 25.61
CA ASP A 336 -39.00 31.39 26.78
C ASP A 336 -39.02 30.03 27.51
N ASP A 337 -39.08 28.92 26.76
CA ASP A 337 -39.00 27.57 27.32
C ASP A 337 -37.66 27.33 28.03
N TYR A 338 -36.56 27.82 27.46
CA TYR A 338 -35.23 27.75 28.07
C TYR A 338 -35.17 28.52 29.39
N VAL A 339 -35.68 29.75 29.42
CA VAL A 339 -35.71 30.61 30.61
C VAL A 339 -36.63 30.02 31.68
N GLU A 340 -37.79 29.49 31.31
CA GLU A 340 -38.73 28.86 32.23
C GLU A 340 -38.13 27.61 32.88
N GLN A 341 -37.51 26.73 32.10
CA GLN A 341 -36.83 25.56 32.63
C GLN A 341 -35.70 25.91 33.61
N ALA A 342 -34.97 27.01 33.35
CA ALA A 342 -33.95 27.50 34.25
C ALA A 342 -34.52 28.02 35.57
N LYS A 343 -35.67 28.74 35.52
CA LYS A 343 -36.39 29.20 36.73
C LYS A 343 -36.93 28.03 37.56
N ASN A 344 -37.31 26.93 36.90
CA ASN A 344 -37.82 25.72 37.53
C ASN A 344 -36.72 24.81 38.12
N GLY A 345 -35.50 25.34 38.29
CA GLY A 345 -34.43 24.70 39.07
C GLY A 345 -33.36 23.98 38.24
N ARG A 346 -33.46 23.96 36.91
CA ARG A 346 -32.37 23.46 36.05
C ARG A 346 -31.27 24.51 35.90
N GLY A 347 -30.01 24.12 36.05
CA GLY A 347 -28.85 24.95 35.77
C GLY A 347 -28.58 25.06 34.28
N LEU A 348 -29.47 25.71 33.52
CA LEU A 348 -29.29 25.88 32.07
C LEU A 348 -28.55 27.16 31.73
N ILE A 349 -27.55 27.09 30.85
CA ILE A 349 -26.86 28.24 30.26
C ILE A 349 -26.87 28.16 28.73
N ALA A 350 -27.02 29.29 28.05
CA ALA A 350 -26.88 29.37 26.60
C ALA A 350 -25.48 29.91 26.25
N VAL A 351 -24.75 29.21 25.39
CA VAL A 351 -23.45 29.65 24.85
C VAL A 351 -23.46 29.44 23.34
N ALA A 352 -23.26 30.51 22.58
CA ALA A 352 -23.31 30.55 21.13
C ALA A 352 -24.57 29.87 20.55
N GLY A 353 -25.74 30.15 21.14
CA GLY A 353 -27.02 29.58 20.71
C GLY A 353 -27.27 28.12 21.10
N VAL A 354 -26.33 27.46 21.79
CA VAL A 354 -26.48 26.09 22.28
C VAL A 354 -26.77 26.12 23.79
N VAL A 355 -27.80 25.38 24.19
CA VAL A 355 -28.22 25.23 25.60
C VAL A 355 -27.46 24.08 26.23
N HIS A 356 -26.86 24.35 27.38
CA HIS A 356 -26.10 23.40 28.17
C HIS A 356 -26.73 23.23 29.55
N ASP A 357 -26.87 22.00 30.01
CA ASP A 357 -27.29 21.69 31.38
C ASP A 357 -26.07 21.50 32.26
N VAL A 358 -25.76 22.53 33.04
CA VAL A 358 -24.63 22.55 33.97
C VAL A 358 -25.05 22.27 35.41
N THR A 359 -26.29 21.78 35.65
CA THR A 359 -26.85 21.58 37.00
C THR A 359 -25.89 20.86 37.93
N ASP A 360 -25.37 19.71 37.51
CA ASP A 360 -24.47 18.89 38.32
C ASP A 360 -23.05 19.47 38.39
N PHE A 361 -22.65 20.27 37.40
CA PHE A 361 -21.31 20.83 37.29
C PHE A 361 -21.11 22.12 38.11
N ILE A 362 -22.18 22.82 38.49
CA ILE A 362 -22.11 24.11 39.20
C ILE A 362 -21.20 24.05 40.43
N LYS A 363 -21.24 22.95 41.19
CA LYS A 363 -20.44 22.76 42.41
C LYS A 363 -18.94 22.53 42.12
N ASP A 364 -18.64 22.01 40.94
CA ASP A 364 -17.29 21.62 40.51
C ASP A 364 -16.65 22.69 39.61
N HIS A 365 -17.38 23.77 39.30
CA HIS A 365 -16.90 24.87 38.47
C HIS A 365 -15.69 25.58 39.12
N PRO A 366 -14.50 25.58 38.48
CA PRO A 366 -13.28 26.12 39.09
C PRO A 366 -13.32 27.62 39.40
N GLY A 367 -14.10 28.40 38.65
CA GLY A 367 -14.34 29.82 38.92
C GLY A 367 -15.32 30.09 40.06
N GLY A 368 -15.80 29.04 40.73
CA GLY A 368 -16.75 29.09 41.84
C GLY A 368 -18.22 29.10 41.39
N LYS A 369 -19.09 28.66 42.32
CA LYS A 369 -20.55 28.55 42.13
C LYS A 369 -21.19 29.87 41.73
N ALA A 370 -20.82 30.98 42.38
CA ALA A 370 -21.45 32.28 42.15
C ALA A 370 -21.29 32.75 40.69
N MET A 371 -20.11 32.52 40.10
CA MET A 371 -19.79 32.94 38.73
C MET A 371 -20.64 32.19 37.70
N ILE A 372 -20.71 30.86 37.79
CA ILE A 372 -21.55 30.06 36.87
C ILE A 372 -23.05 30.30 37.10
N SER A 373 -23.48 30.45 38.36
CA SER A 373 -24.89 30.70 38.68
C SER A 373 -25.40 32.04 38.13
N SER A 374 -24.52 33.03 37.95
CA SER A 374 -24.89 34.33 37.35
C SER A 374 -25.39 34.24 35.91
N GLY A 375 -25.02 33.16 35.19
CA GLY A 375 -25.39 32.89 33.81
C GLY A 375 -26.61 32.00 33.61
N ILE A 376 -27.17 31.44 34.69
CA ILE A 376 -28.34 30.55 34.60
C ILE A 376 -29.52 31.31 34.00
N GLY A 377 -30.14 30.72 32.96
CA GLY A 377 -31.26 31.30 32.24
C GLY A 377 -30.91 32.52 31.36
N LYS A 378 -29.62 32.76 31.08
CA LYS A 378 -29.12 33.88 30.25
C LYS A 378 -28.26 33.38 29.08
N ASP A 379 -27.98 34.29 28.15
CA ASP A 379 -26.89 34.10 27.20
C ASP A 379 -25.55 34.38 27.91
N ALA A 380 -24.78 33.32 28.14
CA ALA A 380 -23.47 33.34 28.77
C ALA A 380 -22.31 33.41 27.76
N THR A 381 -22.58 33.62 26.47
CA THR A 381 -21.55 33.63 25.41
C THR A 381 -20.43 34.61 25.70
N ALA A 382 -20.76 35.86 26.02
CA ALA A 382 -19.74 36.87 26.33
C ALA A 382 -18.94 36.51 27.58
N MET A 383 -19.58 35.94 28.60
CA MET A 383 -18.90 35.53 29.83
C MET A 383 -17.93 34.37 29.58
N PHE A 384 -18.30 33.44 28.68
CA PHE A 384 -17.53 32.25 28.37
C PHE A 384 -16.38 32.50 27.38
N ASN A 385 -16.59 33.36 26.38
CA ASN A 385 -15.67 33.61 25.25
C ASN A 385 -14.82 34.88 25.40
N GLY A 386 -14.46 35.28 26.63
CA GLY A 386 -13.46 36.34 26.84
C GLY A 386 -13.98 37.76 27.13
N GLY A 387 -15.28 37.95 27.29
CA GLY A 387 -15.84 39.19 27.85
C GLY A 387 -15.61 39.32 29.36
N ILE A 388 -15.43 38.19 30.06
CA ILE A 388 -15.00 38.15 31.48
C ILE A 388 -13.80 37.22 31.62
N TYR A 389 -13.93 35.99 31.14
CA TYR A 389 -12.85 35.02 31.15
C TYR A 389 -12.84 34.26 29.82
N TYR A 390 -11.66 34.10 29.23
CA TYR A 390 -11.48 33.34 28.00
C TYR A 390 -11.22 31.88 28.37
N HIS A 391 -12.27 31.05 28.30
CA HIS A 391 -12.20 29.67 28.75
C HIS A 391 -11.25 28.83 27.88
N SER A 392 -10.55 27.89 28.52
CA SER A 392 -9.59 27.03 27.83
C SER A 392 -10.27 26.00 26.93
N ASN A 393 -9.52 25.41 25.98
CA ASN A 393 -10.01 24.29 25.16
C ASN A 393 -10.57 23.12 25.99
N ALA A 394 -10.01 22.87 27.19
CA ALA A 394 -10.52 21.83 28.08
C ALA A 394 -11.92 22.17 28.61
N ALA A 395 -12.18 23.44 28.94
CA ALA A 395 -13.51 23.90 29.35
C ALA A 395 -14.52 23.86 28.19
N HIS A 396 -14.11 24.20 26.96
CA HIS A 396 -14.95 24.03 25.76
C HIS A 396 -15.31 22.56 25.51
N ASN A 397 -14.33 21.64 25.63
CA ASN A 397 -14.56 20.20 25.47
C ASN A 397 -15.49 19.64 26.56
N LEU A 398 -15.34 20.09 27.81
CA LEU A 398 -16.23 19.69 28.89
C LEU A 398 -17.66 20.21 28.66
N LEU A 399 -17.80 21.49 28.30
CA LEU A 399 -19.09 22.10 28.05
C LEU A 399 -19.84 21.38 26.92
N SER A 400 -19.16 20.88 25.88
CA SER A 400 -19.80 20.16 24.79
C SER A 400 -20.47 18.85 25.23
N THR A 401 -20.05 18.24 26.33
CA THR A 401 -20.70 17.04 26.90
C THR A 401 -22.03 17.34 27.59
N MET A 402 -22.30 18.62 27.90
CA MET A 402 -23.46 19.08 28.65
C MET A 402 -24.58 19.63 27.76
N ARG A 403 -24.49 19.45 26.43
CA ARG A 403 -25.47 20.00 25.47
C ARG A 403 -26.84 19.33 25.59
N VAL A 404 -27.90 20.13 25.64
CA VAL A 404 -29.29 19.66 25.75
C VAL A 404 -30.26 20.27 24.74
N GLY A 405 -29.87 21.34 24.03
CA GLY A 405 -30.73 21.95 23.01
C GLY A 405 -30.04 23.05 22.21
N VAL A 406 -30.72 23.58 21.20
CA VAL A 406 -30.33 24.76 20.42
C VAL A 406 -31.47 25.77 20.47
N ILE A 407 -31.15 27.04 20.76
CA ILE A 407 -32.15 28.11 20.81
C ILE A 407 -32.64 28.45 19.39
N ARG A 408 -33.97 28.54 19.21
CA ARG A 408 -34.57 29.02 17.96
C ARG A 408 -34.10 30.44 17.64
N GLY A 409 -33.64 30.67 16.42
CA GLY A 409 -33.09 31.97 16.02
C GLY A 409 -31.68 32.25 16.57
N GLY A 410 -31.00 31.28 17.20
CA GLY A 410 -29.61 31.37 17.68
C GLY A 410 -28.53 31.47 16.58
N CYS A 411 -28.86 32.07 15.44
CA CYS A 411 -28.01 32.33 14.27
C CYS A 411 -27.34 31.06 13.69
N GLU A 412 -26.00 31.05 13.60
CA GLU A 412 -25.21 30.09 12.80
C GLU A 412 -25.61 28.63 13.01
N VAL A 413 -25.93 28.21 14.24
CA VAL A 413 -26.27 26.81 14.55
C VAL A 413 -27.57 26.35 13.88
N GLU A 414 -28.58 27.23 13.79
CA GLU A 414 -29.82 26.91 13.05
C GLU A 414 -29.61 26.91 11.54
N ILE A 415 -28.77 27.81 11.02
CA ILE A 415 -28.41 27.84 9.60
C ILE A 415 -27.67 26.55 9.21
N TRP A 416 -26.75 26.08 10.05
CA TRP A 416 -26.07 24.79 9.88
C TRP A 416 -27.04 23.60 9.89
N LYS A 417 -28.03 23.62 10.79
CA LYS A 417 -29.07 22.57 10.88
C LYS A 417 -30.01 22.56 9.67
N ARG A 418 -30.40 23.73 9.16
CA ARG A 418 -31.21 23.86 7.93
C ARG A 418 -30.42 23.43 6.70
N ALA A 419 -29.18 23.90 6.55
CA ALA A 419 -28.29 23.53 5.45
C ALA A 419 -28.00 22.02 5.39
N HIS A 420 -27.82 21.35 6.54
CA HIS A 420 -27.66 19.88 6.60
C HIS A 420 -28.94 19.11 6.27
N LYS A 421 -30.12 19.72 6.50
CA LYS A 421 -31.42 19.12 6.18
C LYS A 421 -31.76 19.26 4.69
N GLU A 422 -31.27 20.31 4.05
CA GLU A 422 -31.49 20.62 2.62
C GLU A 422 -30.46 19.96 1.68
N ASN A 423 -29.21 19.74 2.13
CA ASN A 423 -28.21 18.95 1.40
C ASN A 423 -28.25 17.46 1.82
N SER A 424 -29.16 16.69 1.24
CA SER A 424 -29.31 15.25 1.50
C SER A 424 -28.25 14.35 0.82
N GLU A 425 -27.27 14.92 0.10
CA GLU A 425 -26.11 14.17 -0.39
C GLU A 425 -25.02 14.07 0.68
N TYR A 426 -25.04 12.94 1.37
CA TYR A 426 -24.03 12.61 2.36
C TYR A 426 -22.71 12.21 1.69
N VAL A 427 -21.61 12.86 2.07
CA VAL A 427 -20.27 12.38 1.71
C VAL A 427 -20.06 11.03 2.40
N ARG A 428 -19.65 10.02 1.64
CA ARG A 428 -19.38 8.66 2.13
C ARG A 428 -17.89 8.35 1.99
N ASP A 429 -17.35 7.53 2.88
CA ASP A 429 -16.00 6.97 2.70
C ASP A 429 -16.00 5.81 1.68
N GLU A 430 -14.82 5.25 1.44
CA GLU A 430 -14.60 4.13 0.50
C GLU A 430 -15.29 2.83 0.92
N SER A 431 -15.74 2.74 2.18
CA SER A 431 -16.57 1.65 2.70
C SER A 431 -18.07 1.96 2.64
N GLY A 432 -18.45 3.11 2.05
CA GLY A 432 -19.83 3.55 1.89
C GLY A 432 -20.43 4.19 3.15
N GLN A 433 -19.62 4.48 4.18
CA GLN A 433 -20.10 5.04 5.45
C GLN A 433 -20.23 6.56 5.38
N ARG A 434 -21.35 7.10 5.90
CA ARG A 434 -21.64 8.54 5.95
C ARG A 434 -20.67 9.30 6.86
N ILE A 435 -20.16 10.42 6.37
CA ILE A 435 -19.21 11.32 7.03
C ILE A 435 -19.99 12.55 7.55
N ILE A 436 -20.08 12.76 8.87
CA ILE A 436 -20.73 13.94 9.50
C ILE A 436 -19.67 14.80 10.17
N ARG A 437 -19.64 16.10 9.84
CA ARG A 437 -18.57 17.04 10.23
C ARG A 437 -19.09 18.17 11.12
N ALA A 438 -18.58 18.30 12.34
CA ALA A 438 -18.82 19.50 13.16
C ALA A 438 -17.74 20.53 12.80
N GLY A 439 -18.11 21.66 12.19
CA GLY A 439 -17.15 22.67 11.76
C GLY A 439 -16.08 22.08 10.83
N ALA A 440 -16.50 21.55 9.68
CA ALA A 440 -15.61 21.01 8.64
C ALA A 440 -14.69 19.80 9.00
N GLN A 441 -14.85 19.07 10.13
CA GLN A 441 -14.14 17.80 10.35
C GLN A 441 -14.99 16.64 10.94
N PRO A 442 -14.80 15.36 10.50
CA PRO A 442 -15.70 14.26 10.80
C PRO A 442 -15.49 13.52 12.12
N THR A 443 -16.59 13.14 12.79
CA THR A 443 -16.58 12.14 13.87
C THR A 443 -17.90 11.39 14.04
N LYS A 444 -17.75 10.09 14.36
CA LYS A 444 -18.69 8.95 14.35
C LYS A 444 -19.66 8.89 15.55
N VAL A 445 -20.73 8.07 15.47
CA VAL A 445 -21.17 7.13 16.54
C VAL A 445 -21.73 5.82 15.92
N PRO A 446 -21.49 4.62 16.51
CA PRO A 446 -22.04 3.32 16.09
C PRO A 446 -23.34 2.92 16.84
N GLU A 447 -24.02 1.87 16.35
CA GLU A 447 -24.94 1.04 17.15
C GLU A 447 -24.45 -0.42 17.26
N PRO A 448 -24.86 -1.17 18.29
CA PRO A 448 -24.19 -2.39 18.73
C PRO A 448 -24.42 -3.59 17.81
N ILE A 449 -23.50 -4.56 17.91
CA ILE A 449 -23.60 -5.87 17.25
C ILE A 449 -24.74 -6.65 17.91
N PRO A 450 -25.78 -7.09 17.17
CA PRO A 450 -26.60 -8.21 17.61
C PRO A 450 -25.73 -9.47 17.48
N THR A 451 -25.46 -10.11 18.62
CA THR A 451 -25.00 -11.50 18.66
C THR A 451 -26.02 -12.39 17.94
N ALA A 452 -25.50 -13.31 17.13
CA ALA A 452 -26.12 -14.46 16.49
C ALA A 452 -27.63 -14.66 16.72
N ASP A 453 -28.41 -14.58 15.63
CA ASP A 453 -29.40 -15.61 15.31
C ASP A 453 -29.79 -15.56 13.81
N ALA A 454 -29.66 -16.73 13.18
CA ALA A 454 -30.51 -17.31 12.13
C ALA A 454 -31.06 -16.43 10.98
N ALA A 455 -30.48 -16.59 9.78
CA ALA A 455 -31.07 -17.32 8.63
C ALA A 455 -30.16 -17.22 7.39
#